data_AF-A0A2I8VNW0-F1
#
_entry.id   AF-A0A2I8VNW0-F1
#
_cell.length_a   1.000
_cell.length_b   1.000
_cell.length_c   1.000
_cell.angle_alpha   90.00
_cell.angle_beta   90.00
_cell.angle_gamma   90.00
#
_symmetry.space_group_name_H-M   'P 1'
#
loop_
_entity.id
_entity.type
_entity.pdbx_description
1 polymer ?
#
loop_
_entity_poly.entity_id
_entity_poly.type
_entity_poly.pdbx_seq_one_letter_code
_entity_poly.pdbx_strand_id
1 'polypeptide(L)'
;MNRRSALALLGVVGVGGALGYTRFRAAGEGRVFWKQMAVDARGEPGSLVVLTVSRAADGSVTRTVHPDYRDAFDGGTRVPPELHRSLRREFGADEPYYVVRYEADDCNGLPGDEGGDAVEVSRTEFNRLQVGDCVRR
;
A
#
# COMPACT_ATOMS: atom_id res chain seq x y z
N MET A 1 8.49 37.28 -35.88
CA MET A 1 9.65 37.18 -34.96
C MET A 1 9.37 36.07 -33.97
N ASN A 2 10.25 35.06 -33.94
CA ASN A 2 10.25 33.91 -33.04
C ASN A 2 10.90 34.25 -31.70
N ARG A 3 10.35 33.75 -30.58
CA ARG A 3 11.02 33.06 -29.44
C ARG A 3 9.92 32.29 -28.68
N ARG A 4 9.64 31.01 -28.97
CA ARG A 4 10.28 29.79 -28.42
C ARG A 4 10.66 29.90 -26.94
N SER A 5 9.78 29.39 -26.07
CA SER A 5 10.16 28.68 -24.86
C SER A 5 9.50 27.30 -24.91
N ALA A 6 10.35 26.29 -24.97
CA ALA A 6 10.04 24.88 -24.84
C ALA A 6 10.45 24.41 -23.44
N LEU A 7 9.99 23.20 -23.07
CA LEU A 7 10.29 22.38 -21.87
C LEU A 7 9.26 22.53 -20.74
N ALA A 8 8.70 21.47 -20.17
CA ALA A 8 8.88 20.04 -20.41
C ALA A 8 7.60 19.28 -20.01
N LEU A 9 7.23 18.31 -20.85
CA LEU A 9 6.33 17.21 -20.50
C LEU A 9 6.95 16.41 -19.36
N LEU A 10 6.32 16.42 -18.19
CA LEU A 10 6.41 15.30 -17.25
C LEU A 10 5.13 14.49 -17.43
N GLY A 11 5.30 13.36 -18.11
CA GLY A 11 4.25 12.40 -18.40
C GLY A 11 3.55 11.97 -17.13
N VAL A 12 2.31 12.42 -16.99
CA VAL A 12 1.29 11.66 -16.27
C VAL A 12 1.10 10.40 -17.10
N VAL A 13 1.83 9.34 -16.76
CA VAL A 13 1.52 8.00 -17.27
C VAL A 13 0.18 7.65 -16.65
N GLY A 14 -0.86 7.89 -17.44
CA GLY A 14 -2.18 7.40 -17.14
C GLY A 14 -2.16 5.89 -17.10
N VAL A 15 -2.71 5.32 -16.04
CA VAL A 15 -3.63 4.21 -16.20
C VAL A 15 -4.89 4.59 -15.41
N GLY A 16 -5.77 5.32 -16.10
CA GLY A 16 -7.18 5.26 -15.79
C GLY A 16 -7.64 3.84 -16.11
N GLY A 17 -7.81 3.05 -15.08
CA GLY A 17 -8.41 1.73 -15.14
C GLY A 17 -9.17 1.54 -13.86
N ALA A 18 -10.50 1.50 -13.97
CA ALA A 18 -11.39 1.16 -12.88
C ALA A 18 -10.81 -0.03 -12.10
N LEU A 19 -10.48 0.17 -10.82
CA LEU A 19 -10.09 -0.90 -9.91
C LEU A 19 -11.35 -1.74 -9.64
N GLY A 20 -11.66 -2.59 -10.61
CA GLY A 20 -12.64 -3.64 -10.48
C GLY A 20 -12.22 -4.55 -9.33
N TYR A 21 -13.11 -4.69 -8.37
CA TYR A 21 -13.05 -5.70 -7.31
C TYR A 21 -13.25 -7.09 -7.93
N THR A 22 -12.28 -7.56 -8.72
CA THR A 22 -12.30 -8.92 -9.26
C THR A 22 -11.91 -9.87 -8.15
N ARG A 23 -12.94 -10.49 -7.53
CA ARG A 23 -12.76 -11.65 -6.67
C ARG A 23 -12.31 -12.83 -7.52
N PHE A 24 -11.03 -13.19 -7.49
CA PHE A 24 -10.58 -14.50 -7.95
C PHE A 24 -9.59 -15.13 -6.98
N ARG A 25 -9.99 -16.30 -6.46
CA ARG A 25 -9.16 -17.26 -5.74
C ARG A 25 -8.35 -18.03 -6.77
N ALA A 26 -7.05 -17.75 -6.85
CA ALA A 26 -6.08 -18.77 -7.22
C ALA A 26 -5.47 -19.29 -5.92
N ALA A 27 -5.61 -20.59 -5.66
CA ALA A 27 -4.93 -21.24 -4.55
C ALA A 27 -3.42 -21.25 -4.86
N GLY A 28 -2.74 -20.16 -4.55
CA GLY A 28 -1.32 -19.94 -4.78
C GLY A 28 -0.68 -19.35 -3.54
N GLU A 29 0.60 -19.68 -3.33
CA GLU A 29 1.43 -18.98 -2.35
C GLU A 29 1.81 -17.61 -2.92
N GLY A 30 1.87 -16.60 -2.08
CA GLY A 30 2.34 -15.28 -2.47
C GLY A 30 3.14 -14.62 -1.35
N ARG A 31 4.14 -13.84 -1.72
CA ARG A 31 4.92 -13.07 -0.77
C ARG A 31 4.39 -11.66 -0.66
N VAL A 32 4.26 -11.16 0.56
CA VAL A 32 3.90 -9.77 0.81
C VAL A 32 5.04 -8.87 0.33
N PHE A 33 4.83 -8.04 -0.68
CA PHE A 33 5.85 -7.08 -1.14
C PHE A 33 5.50 -5.64 -0.81
N TRP A 34 4.22 -5.37 -0.53
CA TRP A 34 3.77 -4.01 -0.25
C TRP A 34 2.60 -4.00 0.74
N LYS A 35 2.61 -3.00 1.61
CA LYS A 35 1.57 -2.71 2.59
C LYS A 35 1.30 -1.22 2.65
N GLN A 36 0.03 -0.84 2.76
CA GLN A 36 -0.38 0.55 2.98
C GLN A 36 -1.51 0.65 3.99
N MET A 37 -1.46 1.73 4.76
CA MET A 37 -2.56 2.23 5.55
C MET A 37 -2.89 3.65 5.07
N ALA A 38 -4.17 3.89 4.79
CA ALA A 38 -4.65 5.21 4.40
C ALA A 38 -5.96 5.55 5.11
N VAL A 39 -6.24 6.84 5.21
CA VAL A 39 -7.46 7.41 5.78
C VAL A 39 -8.09 8.35 4.74
N ASP A 40 -9.35 8.03 4.46
CA ASP A 40 -10.27 8.52 3.44
C ASP A 40 -9.75 9.12 2.13
N ALA A 41 -9.50 8.28 1.12
CA ALA A 41 -10.56 7.97 0.17
C ALA A 41 -10.13 6.84 -0.77
N ARG A 42 -11.09 5.98 -1.09
CA ARG A 42 -10.96 4.98 -2.16
C ARG A 42 -10.97 5.69 -3.54
N GLY A 43 -9.92 6.46 -3.83
CA GLY A 43 -9.71 7.12 -5.12
C GLY A 43 -10.21 8.56 -5.27
N GLU A 44 -10.64 9.24 -4.19
CA GLU A 44 -11.05 10.66 -4.24
C GLU A 44 -9.91 11.62 -3.81
N PRO A 45 -9.91 12.88 -4.27
CA PRO A 45 -9.04 13.93 -3.75
C PRO A 45 -9.34 14.18 -2.26
N GLY A 46 -8.42 13.80 -1.37
CA GLY A 46 -8.62 13.90 0.09
C GLY A 46 -7.92 12.82 0.89
N SER A 47 -7.51 11.72 0.25
CA SER A 47 -6.83 10.59 0.89
C SER A 47 -5.49 10.95 1.49
N LEU A 48 -5.36 10.73 2.79
CA LEU A 48 -4.09 10.77 3.47
C LEU A 48 -3.50 9.36 3.54
N VAL A 49 -2.38 9.16 2.86
CA VAL A 49 -1.54 7.97 3.05
C VAL A 49 -0.74 8.15 4.33
N VAL A 50 -1.01 7.30 5.33
CA VAL A 50 -0.40 7.40 6.67
C VAL A 50 0.89 6.59 6.74
N LEU A 51 0.89 5.42 6.10
CA LEU A 51 2.01 4.48 6.10
C LEU A 51 2.06 3.73 4.77
N THR A 52 3.24 3.65 4.18
CA THR A 52 3.56 2.76 3.06
C THR A 52 4.83 1.97 3.39
N VAL A 53 4.81 0.68 3.08
CA VAL A 53 5.95 -0.22 3.27
C VAL A 53 6.07 -1.04 2.01
N SER A 54 7.26 -1.07 1.41
CA SER A 54 7.52 -1.83 0.19
C SER A 54 8.86 -2.54 0.27
N ARG A 55 8.95 -3.67 -0.42
CA ARG A 55 10.21 -4.33 -0.75
C ARG A 55 10.62 -3.93 -2.16
N ALA A 56 11.90 -3.66 -2.38
CA ALA A 56 12.47 -3.57 -3.72
C ALA A 56 13.01 -4.93 -4.16
N ALA A 57 13.25 -5.09 -5.47
CA ALA A 57 13.78 -6.31 -6.06
C ALA A 57 15.13 -6.76 -5.45
N ASP A 58 15.94 -5.83 -4.93
CA ASP A 58 17.20 -6.14 -4.22
C ASP A 58 17.00 -6.66 -2.78
N GLY A 59 15.75 -6.80 -2.34
CA GLY A 59 15.36 -7.25 -1.02
C GLY A 59 15.32 -6.14 0.04
N SER A 60 15.72 -4.91 -0.30
CA SER A 60 15.63 -3.77 0.63
C SER A 60 14.18 -3.42 0.93
N VAL A 61 13.93 -2.94 2.15
CA VAL A 61 12.59 -2.54 2.60
C VAL A 61 12.56 -1.04 2.82
N THR A 62 11.68 -0.35 2.09
CA THR A 62 11.42 1.08 2.26
C THR A 62 10.17 1.27 3.12
N ARG A 63 10.22 2.27 4.01
CA ARG A 63 9.10 2.67 4.87
C ARG A 63 8.91 4.18 4.76
N THR A 64 7.69 4.59 4.47
CA THR A 64 7.28 5.99 4.44
C THR A 64 6.13 6.17 5.41
N VAL A 65 6.28 7.11 6.34
CA VAL A 65 5.27 7.41 7.36
C VAL A 65 4.98 8.89 7.33
N HIS A 66 3.71 9.27 7.47
CA HIS A 66 3.33 10.67 7.56
C HIS A 66 3.92 11.33 8.83
N PRO A 67 4.44 12.57 8.75
CA PRO A 67 5.14 13.23 9.86
C PRO A 67 4.38 13.23 11.19
N ASP A 68 3.09 13.59 11.15
CA ASP A 68 2.24 13.67 12.35
C ASP A 68 1.99 12.31 13.03
N TYR A 69 2.26 11.22 12.32
CA TYR A 69 2.04 9.85 12.78
C TYR A 69 3.32 9.05 12.95
N ARG A 70 4.49 9.63 12.65
CA ARG A 70 5.78 8.92 12.62
C ARG A 70 6.06 8.17 13.91
N ASP A 71 5.85 8.82 15.04
CA ASP A 71 6.19 8.28 16.35
C ASP A 71 5.24 7.13 16.76
N ALA A 72 4.06 7.03 16.13
CA ALA A 72 3.15 5.91 16.34
C ALA A 72 3.63 4.59 15.70
N PHE A 73 4.67 4.65 14.87
CA PHE A 73 5.25 3.54 14.11
C PHE A 73 6.73 3.28 14.45
N ASP A 74 7.22 3.75 15.59
CA ASP A 74 8.64 3.65 16.01
C ASP A 74 9.14 2.18 16.17
N GLY A 75 8.23 1.19 16.10
CA GLY A 75 8.53 -0.25 16.10
C GLY A 75 8.31 -0.97 14.76
N GLY A 76 8.11 -0.25 13.65
CA GLY A 76 7.87 -0.84 12.33
C GLY A 76 6.46 -0.53 11.80
N THR A 77 5.70 -1.55 11.40
CA THR A 77 4.46 -1.35 10.62
C THR A 77 3.19 -1.63 11.43
N ARG A 78 3.28 -1.63 12.75
CA ARG A 78 2.17 -2.01 13.64
C ARG A 78 1.26 -0.82 13.88
N VAL A 79 -0.04 -1.01 13.66
CA VAL A 79 -1.10 -0.03 13.92
C VAL A 79 -1.76 -0.33 15.27
N PRO A 80 -1.45 0.42 16.35
CA PRO A 80 -2.09 0.21 17.64
C PRO A 80 -3.58 0.59 17.60
N PRO A 81 -4.44 -0.02 18.45
CA PRO A 81 -5.86 0.34 18.53
C PRO A 81 -6.11 1.82 18.81
N GLU A 82 -5.23 2.48 19.56
CA GLU A 82 -5.30 3.89 19.94
C GLU A 82 -5.13 4.79 18.71
N LEU A 83 -4.14 4.49 17.86
CA LEU A 83 -3.92 5.20 16.61
C LEU A 83 -5.11 4.99 15.66
N HIS A 84 -5.55 3.75 15.47
CA HIS A 84 -6.69 3.46 14.60
C HIS A 84 -7.97 4.19 15.04
N ARG A 85 -8.26 4.22 16.34
CA ARG A 85 -9.40 4.97 16.89
C ARG A 85 -9.23 6.47 16.73
N SER A 86 -8.02 7.00 16.88
CA SER A 86 -7.76 8.44 16.74
C SER A 86 -7.93 8.89 15.30
N LEU A 87 -7.36 8.14 14.36
CA LEU A 87 -7.56 8.34 12.93
C LEU A 87 -9.05 8.25 12.53
N ARG A 88 -9.78 7.24 13.02
CA ARG A 88 -11.23 7.18 12.79
C ARG A 88 -11.99 8.38 13.35
N ARG A 89 -11.60 8.91 14.51
CA ARG A 89 -12.26 10.11 15.07
C ARG A 89 -11.92 11.38 14.29
N GLU A 90 -10.71 11.48 13.78
CA GLU A 90 -10.19 12.65 13.09
C GLU A 90 -10.71 12.77 11.66
N PHE A 91 -10.73 11.65 10.92
CA PHE A 91 -11.12 11.62 9.51
C PHE A 91 -12.59 11.26 9.26
N GLY A 92 -13.34 10.87 10.28
CA GLY A 92 -14.79 10.64 10.18
C GLY A 92 -15.20 9.17 10.06
N ALA A 93 -16.41 8.93 9.55
CA ALA A 93 -17.01 7.59 9.53
C ALA A 93 -16.29 6.61 8.61
N ASP A 94 -15.52 7.10 7.64
CA ASP A 94 -14.72 6.30 6.73
C ASP A 94 -13.52 5.72 7.49
N GLU A 95 -13.61 4.43 7.79
CA GLU A 95 -12.61 3.75 8.61
C GLU A 95 -11.25 3.73 7.90
N PRO A 96 -10.14 3.83 8.65
CA PRO A 96 -8.82 3.56 8.09
C PRO A 96 -8.81 2.19 7.42
N TYR A 97 -8.43 2.14 6.15
CA TYR A 97 -8.37 0.90 5.39
C TYR A 97 -6.92 0.46 5.19
N TYR A 98 -6.76 -0.85 5.10
CA TYR A 98 -5.46 -1.50 5.06
C TYR A 98 -5.38 -2.31 3.80
N VAL A 99 -4.34 -2.06 3.01
CA VAL A 99 -4.17 -2.73 1.73
C VAL A 99 -2.84 -3.47 1.74
N VAL A 100 -2.85 -4.69 1.21
CA VAL A 100 -1.66 -5.52 1.02
C VAL A 100 -1.62 -5.93 -0.43
N ARG A 101 -0.42 -5.91 -1.02
CA ARG A 101 -0.15 -6.55 -2.31
C ARG A 101 0.85 -7.67 -2.12
N TYR A 102 0.66 -8.69 -2.92
CA TYR A 102 1.40 -9.92 -2.85
C TYR A 102 2.00 -10.24 -4.22
N GLU A 103 3.28 -10.60 -4.29
CA GLU A 103 3.91 -11.13 -5.51
C GLU A 103 3.22 -12.46 -5.84
N ALA A 104 2.87 -12.65 -7.11
CA ALA A 104 2.32 -13.92 -7.57
C ALA A 104 3.45 -14.97 -7.59
N ASP A 105 3.18 -16.16 -7.05
CA ASP A 105 3.99 -17.38 -7.23
C ASP A 105 5.45 -17.35 -6.72
N ASP A 106 5.82 -16.42 -5.84
CA ASP A 106 7.22 -16.11 -5.50
C ASP A 106 7.79 -16.82 -4.25
N CYS A 107 7.02 -17.62 -3.50
CA CYS A 107 7.49 -18.13 -2.21
C CYS A 107 8.76 -19.01 -2.27
N ASN A 108 9.13 -19.43 -3.46
CA ASN A 108 10.35 -20.17 -3.79
C ASN A 108 11.62 -19.30 -3.96
N GLY A 109 11.55 -17.99 -3.74
CA GLY A 109 12.70 -17.08 -3.72
C GLY A 109 13.16 -16.56 -5.08
N LEU A 110 12.37 -16.77 -6.13
CA LEU A 110 12.52 -16.10 -7.40
C LEU A 110 11.65 -14.83 -7.37
N PRO A 111 12.19 -13.65 -7.74
CA PRO A 111 11.39 -12.43 -7.77
C PRO A 111 10.23 -12.63 -8.74
N GLY A 112 9.02 -12.68 -8.19
CA GLY A 112 7.78 -12.72 -8.98
C GLY A 112 7.50 -11.36 -9.60
N ASP A 113 6.69 -11.34 -10.66
CA ASP A 113 6.28 -10.09 -11.29
C ASP A 113 5.59 -9.18 -10.26
N GLU A 114 6.14 -7.97 -10.07
CA GLU A 114 5.61 -6.89 -9.23
C GLU A 114 4.24 -6.42 -9.78
N GLY A 115 3.18 -7.22 -9.58
CA GLY A 115 1.91 -7.00 -10.28
C GLY A 115 0.66 -7.50 -9.58
N GLY A 116 0.79 -8.03 -8.35
CA GLY A 116 -0.38 -8.55 -7.63
C GLY A 116 -1.41 -7.48 -7.29
N ASP A 117 -2.69 -7.86 -7.40
CA ASP A 117 -3.81 -7.00 -7.02
C ASP A 117 -3.72 -6.55 -5.56
N ALA A 118 -4.12 -5.31 -5.31
CA ALA A 118 -4.30 -4.76 -3.98
C ALA A 118 -5.51 -5.41 -3.31
N VAL A 119 -5.27 -6.06 -2.16
CA VAL A 119 -6.33 -6.68 -1.36
C VAL A 119 -6.50 -5.88 -0.08
N GLU A 120 -7.74 -5.47 0.19
CA GLU A 120 -8.11 -4.87 1.47
C GLU A 120 -8.14 -5.97 2.55
N VAL A 121 -7.49 -5.71 3.68
CA VAL A 121 -7.37 -6.64 4.81
C VAL A 121 -7.82 -5.96 6.11
N SER A 122 -8.06 -6.77 7.14
CA SER A 122 -8.32 -6.23 8.48
C SER A 122 -7.06 -5.61 9.11
N ARG A 123 -7.22 -4.70 10.08
CA ARG A 123 -6.09 -4.19 10.90
C ARG A 123 -5.28 -5.33 11.54
N THR A 124 -5.97 -6.36 12.02
CA THR A 124 -5.33 -7.51 12.66
C THR A 124 -4.44 -8.25 11.68
N GLU A 125 -4.95 -8.51 10.47
CA GLU A 125 -4.20 -9.16 9.40
C GLU A 125 -3.04 -8.28 8.93
N PHE A 126 -3.28 -6.99 8.70
CA PHE A 126 -2.23 -6.03 8.39
C PHE A 126 -1.12 -6.02 9.43
N ASN A 127 -1.43 -6.06 10.73
CA ASN A 127 -0.44 -6.07 11.79
C ASN A 127 0.33 -7.39 11.88
N ARG A 128 -0.31 -8.51 11.50
CA ARG A 128 0.31 -9.83 11.48
C ARG A 128 1.32 -9.95 10.34
N LEU A 129 0.92 -9.51 9.14
CA LEU A 129 1.72 -9.65 7.94
C LEU A 129 2.92 -8.70 7.95
N GLN A 130 4.10 -9.21 7.60
CA GLN A 130 5.29 -8.42 7.32
C GLN A 130 5.62 -8.48 5.84
N VAL A 131 6.23 -7.41 5.32
CA VAL A 131 6.81 -7.45 3.98
C VAL A 131 7.93 -8.50 3.96
N GLY A 132 7.87 -9.42 3.00
CA GLY A 132 8.70 -10.61 2.90
C GLY A 132 8.01 -11.90 3.35
N ASP A 133 6.89 -11.83 4.06
CA ASP A 133 6.16 -13.00 4.53
C ASP A 133 5.56 -13.78 3.36
N CYS A 134 5.68 -15.10 3.43
CA CYS A 134 5.01 -16.02 2.53
C CYS A 134 3.66 -16.44 3.11
N VAL A 135 2.60 -16.24 2.35
CA VAL A 135 1.23 -16.59 2.75
C VAL A 135 0.53 -17.43 1.71
N ARG A 136 -0.34 -18.32 2.18
CA ARG A 136 -1.26 -19.07 1.33
C ARG A 136 -2.55 -18.25 1.17
N ARG A 137 -2.94 -17.96 -0.07
CA ARG A 137 -4.14 -17.17 -0.39
C ARG A 137 -5.40 -18.02 -0.47
#